data_AF-A0A3B9KNK7-F1
#
_entry.id   AF-A0A3B9KNK7-F1
#
_cell.length_a   1.000
_cell.length_b   1.000
_cell.length_c   1.000
_cell.angle_alpha   90.00
_cell.angle_beta   90.00
_cell.angle_gamma   90.00
#
_symmetry.space_group_name_H-M   'P 1'
#
loop_
_entity.id
_entity.type
_entity.pdbx_description
1 polymer ?
#
loop_
_entity_poly.entity_id
_entity_poly.type
_entity_poly.pdbx_seq_one_letter_code
_entity_poly.pdbx_strand_id
1 'polypeptide(L)'
;MLFRSQEMMIDPVFSENTGEYVEIMNTGNQPVNLSCWSFGDSVDMDMLLIPGDSILLPGAYGLILDPDYAGEYDEVIPDSTILFTIEDSRFGSYGLSNNTKKVYRLQNAEGHVVDSCLSFTDLPEGHSMERDDEGIWQVSLVAGGTPGYRNSVCRPDGPYLHVSFHEISCEGYLVTAHITVLNRGNVSSGEWELFLKDSITGHEVWSIGDGEIGAGDSVKYFCSWDSPLYGYSKIMWYCRYGIAENTGSEKIPVPLPTDSLYITEFCPLPADGISCEYIEFYNASRRPVNLAGTTISDLTGTARLTDTDYVLPKLGLRVAAECPDLRQDMQSPPFFVWIPPQWRSLNNGGDAIVWRDFKGRVLDSLRYTSSWDMQSGFGLERRFL
;
A
#
# COMPACT_ATOMS: atom_id res chain seq x y z
N MET A 1 20.62 -30.57 2.35
CA MET A 1 21.47 -30.12 1.24
C MET A 1 22.24 -28.89 1.71
N LEU A 2 23.55 -28.84 1.46
CA LEU A 2 24.45 -27.76 1.90
C LEU A 2 24.69 -26.72 0.79
N PHE A 3 24.03 -26.90 -0.36
CA PHE A 3 24.15 -26.06 -1.55
C PHE A 3 22.85 -26.23 -2.35
N ARG A 4 22.30 -25.15 -2.94
CA ARG A 4 21.07 -25.23 -3.74
C ARG A 4 20.99 -24.16 -4.82
N SER A 5 20.22 -24.45 -5.87
CA SER A 5 19.69 -23.43 -6.78
C SER A 5 18.59 -22.65 -6.06
N GLN A 6 18.62 -21.32 -6.17
CA GLN A 6 17.80 -20.41 -5.39
C GLN A 6 16.86 -19.57 -6.27
N GLU A 7 17.34 -19.15 -7.43
CA GLU A 7 16.62 -18.30 -8.36
C GLU A 7 16.96 -18.67 -9.82
N MET A 8 16.00 -18.56 -10.74
CA MET A 8 16.22 -18.74 -12.18
C MET A 8 15.43 -17.71 -12.99
N MET A 9 16.11 -16.90 -13.79
CA MET A 9 15.49 -16.01 -14.77
C MET A 9 15.43 -16.73 -16.11
N ILE A 10 14.22 -17.15 -16.50
CA ILE A 10 13.96 -17.92 -17.73
C ILE A 10 13.20 -17.14 -18.79
N ASP A 11 12.71 -15.94 -18.46
CA ASP A 11 11.94 -15.09 -19.36
C ASP A 11 12.25 -13.60 -19.07
N PRO A 12 13.49 -13.15 -19.33
CA PRO A 12 13.90 -11.78 -19.04
C PRO A 12 13.17 -10.76 -19.95
N VAL A 13 13.02 -9.51 -19.49
CA VAL A 13 12.58 -8.39 -20.37
C VAL A 13 13.64 -8.05 -21.43
N PHE A 14 14.88 -8.49 -21.19
CA PHE A 14 16.01 -8.35 -22.09
C PHE A 14 16.07 -9.53 -23.08
N SER A 15 17.13 -9.60 -23.88
CA SER A 15 17.33 -10.74 -24.78
C SER A 15 17.51 -12.04 -23.98
N GLU A 16 16.80 -13.12 -24.34
CA GLU A 16 17.01 -14.45 -23.76
C GLU A 16 18.45 -14.95 -23.95
N ASN A 17 19.18 -14.46 -24.96
CA ASN A 17 20.60 -14.83 -25.18
C ASN A 17 21.57 -14.06 -24.26
N THR A 18 21.11 -13.17 -23.39
CA THR A 18 22.00 -12.36 -22.54
C THR A 18 21.47 -12.17 -21.12
N GLY A 19 20.14 -12.16 -20.96
CA GLY A 19 19.45 -11.88 -19.70
C GLY A 19 19.04 -13.11 -18.89
N GLU A 20 19.30 -14.33 -19.36
CA GLU A 20 19.07 -15.54 -18.56
C GLU A 20 20.13 -15.70 -17.47
N TYR A 21 19.72 -16.18 -16.30
CA TYR A 21 20.65 -16.53 -15.23
C TYR A 21 20.11 -17.61 -14.30
N VAL A 22 21.03 -18.24 -13.59
CA VAL A 22 20.74 -19.18 -12.51
C VAL A 22 21.52 -18.78 -11.28
N GLU A 23 20.81 -18.55 -10.19
CA GLU A 23 21.42 -18.26 -8.90
C GLU A 23 21.56 -19.50 -8.04
N ILE A 24 22.70 -19.60 -7.38
CA ILE A 24 23.03 -20.65 -6.42
C ILE A 24 23.44 -20.06 -5.08
N MET A 25 23.14 -20.77 -3.99
CA MET A 25 23.47 -20.38 -2.63
C MET A 25 24.14 -21.52 -1.88
N ASN A 26 25.23 -21.20 -1.16
CA ASN A 26 25.82 -22.11 -0.18
C ASN A 26 25.03 -22.05 1.13
N THR A 27 24.15 -23.04 1.35
CA THR A 27 23.33 -23.17 2.56
C THR A 27 24.05 -23.92 3.70
N GLY A 28 25.28 -24.38 3.46
CA GLY A 28 26.11 -25.05 4.44
C GLY A 28 26.87 -24.09 5.35
N ASN A 29 27.63 -24.67 6.28
CA ASN A 29 28.47 -23.95 7.23
C ASN A 29 29.97 -24.00 6.89
N GLN A 30 30.33 -24.53 5.72
CA GLN A 30 31.70 -24.59 5.23
C GLN A 30 31.79 -23.95 3.83
N PRO A 31 32.93 -23.34 3.47
CA PRO A 31 33.16 -22.88 2.12
C PRO A 31 33.13 -24.03 1.10
N VAL A 32 32.58 -23.78 -0.08
CA VAL A 32 32.45 -24.78 -1.17
C VAL A 32 33.26 -24.32 -2.38
N ASN A 33 34.15 -25.18 -2.86
CA ASN A 33 34.81 -24.98 -4.15
C ASN A 33 33.92 -25.55 -5.27
N LEU A 34 33.61 -24.71 -6.26
CA LEU A 34 32.74 -25.05 -7.39
C LEU A 34 33.49 -25.52 -8.64
N SER A 35 34.82 -25.65 -8.59
CA SER A 35 35.61 -26.17 -9.71
C SER A 35 35.05 -27.50 -10.23
N CYS A 36 34.89 -27.59 -11.55
CA CYS A 36 34.34 -28.76 -12.25
C CYS A 36 32.87 -29.10 -11.93
N TRP A 37 32.13 -28.20 -11.32
CA TRP A 37 30.67 -28.32 -11.23
C TRP A 37 30.04 -28.05 -12.59
N SER A 38 28.83 -28.55 -12.81
CA SER A 38 28.09 -28.35 -14.05
C SER A 38 26.61 -28.08 -13.80
N PHE A 39 25.99 -27.37 -14.74
CA PHE A 39 24.57 -27.05 -14.73
C PHE A 39 23.96 -27.34 -16.11
N GLY A 40 22.74 -27.89 -16.14
CA GLY A 40 22.05 -28.18 -17.40
C GLY A 40 20.86 -29.11 -17.23
N ASP A 41 20.34 -29.65 -18.33
CA ASP A 41 19.24 -30.61 -18.34
C ASP A 41 19.73 -32.06 -18.56
N SER A 42 18.87 -33.00 -18.98
CA SER A 42 19.30 -34.39 -19.23
C SER A 42 20.04 -34.59 -20.56
N VAL A 43 19.91 -33.63 -21.48
CA VAL A 43 20.47 -33.68 -22.83
C VAL A 43 21.78 -32.91 -22.87
N ASP A 44 21.84 -31.80 -22.16
CA ASP A 44 22.93 -30.84 -22.22
C ASP A 44 23.37 -30.42 -20.81
N MET A 45 24.64 -30.59 -20.49
CA MET A 45 25.20 -30.33 -19.16
C MET A 45 26.53 -29.59 -19.32
N ASP A 46 26.54 -28.33 -18.92
CA ASP A 46 27.66 -27.43 -19.16
C ASP A 46 28.49 -27.26 -17.90
N MET A 47 29.82 -27.34 -18.02
CA MET A 47 30.71 -27.05 -16.90
C MET A 47 30.66 -25.56 -16.57
N LEU A 48 30.66 -25.24 -15.28
CA LEU A 48 30.76 -23.86 -14.82
C LEU A 48 32.18 -23.34 -15.06
N LEU A 49 32.28 -22.24 -15.79
CA LEU A 49 33.49 -21.44 -15.92
C LEU A 49 33.55 -20.43 -14.79
N ILE A 50 34.60 -20.57 -13.97
CA ILE A 50 34.76 -19.85 -12.73
C ILE A 50 35.97 -18.91 -12.84
N PRO A 51 35.87 -17.64 -12.41
CA PRO A 51 37.04 -16.80 -12.29
C PRO A 51 37.96 -17.31 -11.16
N GLY A 52 39.03 -18.04 -11.52
CA GLY A 52 40.02 -18.56 -10.56
C GLY A 52 39.51 -19.64 -9.61
N ASP A 53 40.13 -19.77 -8.43
CA ASP A 53 39.75 -20.72 -7.37
C ASP A 53 38.53 -20.20 -6.57
N SER A 54 37.43 -19.82 -7.22
CA SER A 54 36.31 -19.20 -6.50
C SER A 54 35.65 -20.18 -5.53
N ILE A 55 35.73 -19.81 -4.26
CA ILE A 55 35.13 -20.50 -3.13
C ILE A 55 33.86 -19.74 -2.75
N LEU A 56 32.71 -20.40 -2.78
CA LEU A 56 31.47 -19.82 -2.28
C LEU A 56 31.41 -20.01 -0.76
N LEU A 57 31.51 -18.91 -0.01
CA LEU A 57 31.46 -18.91 1.45
C LEU A 57 30.06 -19.30 1.98
N PRO A 58 29.94 -19.77 3.24
CA PRO A 58 28.64 -20.00 3.88
C PRO A 58 27.72 -18.77 3.76
N GLY A 59 26.51 -18.98 3.25
CA GLY A 59 25.49 -17.93 3.06
C GLY A 59 25.71 -17.02 1.84
N ALA A 60 26.80 -17.18 1.08
CA ALA A 60 27.05 -16.38 -0.10
C ALA A 60 26.23 -16.87 -1.31
N TYR A 61 25.86 -15.92 -2.17
CA TYR A 61 25.21 -16.14 -3.45
C TYR A 61 26.23 -16.13 -4.58
N GLY A 62 25.94 -16.89 -5.63
CA GLY A 62 26.62 -16.71 -6.90
C GLY A 62 25.66 -16.87 -8.07
N LEU A 63 25.95 -16.17 -9.14
CA LEU A 63 25.12 -16.07 -10.34
C LEU A 63 25.85 -16.73 -11.49
N ILE A 64 25.24 -17.74 -12.08
CA ILE A 64 25.66 -18.31 -13.35
C ILE A 64 24.93 -17.50 -14.42
N LEU A 65 25.69 -16.73 -15.18
CA LEU A 65 25.20 -15.84 -16.22
C LEU A 65 25.39 -16.47 -17.60
N ASP A 66 24.53 -16.10 -18.55
CA ASP A 66 24.76 -16.43 -19.94
C ASP A 66 26.14 -15.90 -20.40
N PRO A 67 26.90 -16.66 -21.20
CA PRO A 67 28.20 -16.23 -21.75
C PRO A 67 28.18 -14.89 -22.47
N ASP A 68 27.06 -14.54 -23.10
CA ASP A 68 26.87 -13.28 -23.82
C ASP A 68 26.26 -12.17 -22.93
N TYR A 69 26.18 -12.36 -21.60
CA TYR A 69 25.72 -11.34 -20.64
C TYR A 69 26.39 -9.98 -20.89
N ALA A 70 25.56 -8.94 -21.00
CA ALA A 70 25.97 -7.62 -21.49
C ALA A 70 25.79 -6.50 -20.45
N GLY A 71 25.55 -6.87 -19.18
CA GLY A 71 25.42 -5.91 -18.08
C GLY A 71 23.97 -5.58 -17.68
N GLU A 72 23.01 -6.41 -18.10
CA GLU A 72 21.57 -6.22 -17.84
C GLU A 72 21.21 -6.04 -16.36
N TYR A 73 22.02 -6.61 -15.46
CA TYR A 73 21.79 -6.63 -14.01
C TYR A 73 22.88 -5.92 -13.21
N ASP A 74 23.84 -5.23 -13.86
CA ASP A 74 25.01 -4.63 -13.19
C ASP A 74 24.64 -3.58 -12.14
N GLU A 75 23.51 -2.90 -12.30
CA GLU A 75 23.04 -1.90 -11.34
C GLU A 75 22.39 -2.51 -10.10
N VAL A 76 21.98 -3.79 -10.16
CA VAL A 76 21.28 -4.47 -9.06
C VAL A 76 22.13 -5.51 -8.36
N ILE A 77 23.01 -6.23 -9.06
CA ILE A 77 23.83 -7.28 -8.47
C ILE A 77 24.78 -6.66 -7.43
N PRO A 78 24.79 -7.12 -6.17
CA PRO A 78 25.73 -6.62 -5.18
C PRO A 78 27.16 -7.10 -5.46
N ASP A 79 28.14 -6.24 -5.22
CA ASP A 79 29.60 -6.49 -5.41
C ASP A 79 30.12 -7.76 -4.73
N SER A 80 29.41 -8.24 -3.70
CA SER A 80 29.74 -9.47 -2.97
C SER A 80 29.37 -10.76 -3.71
N THR A 81 28.58 -10.66 -4.78
CA THR A 81 28.08 -11.83 -5.53
C THR A 81 29.17 -12.36 -6.45
N ILE A 82 29.40 -13.67 -6.39
CA ILE A 82 30.36 -14.31 -7.30
C ILE A 82 29.68 -14.57 -8.63
N LEU A 83 30.24 -14.04 -9.72
CA LEU A 83 29.74 -14.25 -11.07
C LEU A 83 30.47 -15.43 -11.73
N PHE A 84 29.69 -16.31 -12.33
CA PHE A 84 30.13 -17.46 -13.11
C PHE A 84 29.54 -17.38 -14.51
N THR A 85 30.06 -18.19 -15.42
CA THR A 85 29.40 -18.51 -16.67
C THR A 85 29.54 -20.01 -16.96
N ILE A 86 29.18 -20.46 -18.15
CA ILE A 86 29.24 -21.85 -18.60
C ILE A 86 30.20 -21.99 -19.78
N GLU A 87 30.67 -23.21 -20.05
CA GLU A 87 31.59 -23.50 -21.17
C GLU A 87 30.96 -23.27 -22.55
N ASP A 88 29.66 -23.54 -22.66
CA ASP A 88 28.91 -23.41 -23.91
C ASP A 88 28.51 -21.97 -24.19
N SER A 89 27.84 -21.73 -25.33
CA SER A 89 27.43 -20.39 -25.77
C SER A 89 26.06 -19.93 -25.25
N ARG A 90 25.34 -20.77 -24.50
CA ARG A 90 24.01 -20.52 -23.93
C ARG A 90 23.64 -21.64 -22.96
N PHE A 91 22.63 -21.45 -22.10
CA PHE A 91 22.15 -22.51 -21.23
C PHE A 91 21.50 -23.67 -21.99
N GLY A 92 22.09 -24.86 -21.92
CA GLY A 92 21.61 -26.03 -22.63
C GLY A 92 21.38 -25.78 -24.13
N SER A 93 20.57 -26.62 -24.78
CA SER A 93 20.58 -26.59 -26.26
C SER A 93 19.91 -25.37 -26.89
N TYR A 94 19.05 -24.64 -26.16
CA TYR A 94 18.25 -23.52 -26.68
C TYR A 94 17.96 -22.41 -25.64
N GLY A 95 18.76 -22.29 -24.58
CA GLY A 95 18.43 -21.43 -23.44
C GLY A 95 17.59 -22.14 -22.37
N LEU A 96 17.26 -21.41 -21.32
CA LEU A 96 16.37 -21.87 -20.26
C LEU A 96 14.92 -21.88 -20.76
N SER A 97 14.26 -23.03 -20.67
CA SER A 97 12.93 -23.19 -21.27
C SER A 97 11.83 -22.53 -20.42
N ASN A 98 11.19 -21.52 -20.99
CA ASN A 98 9.99 -20.84 -20.46
C ASN A 98 8.65 -21.33 -21.05
N ASN A 99 8.69 -22.14 -22.11
CA ASN A 99 7.49 -22.64 -22.80
C ASN A 99 7.26 -24.16 -22.64
N THR A 100 8.26 -24.88 -22.15
CA THR A 100 8.20 -26.33 -21.90
C THR A 100 8.83 -26.64 -20.56
N LYS A 101 8.13 -27.38 -19.71
CA LYS A 101 8.69 -27.80 -18.42
C LYS A 101 9.91 -28.69 -18.63
N LYS A 102 11.06 -28.23 -18.14
CA LYS A 102 12.33 -28.97 -18.17
C LYS A 102 12.90 -29.10 -16.77
N VAL A 103 13.55 -30.24 -16.52
CA VAL A 103 14.30 -30.44 -15.27
C VAL A 103 15.74 -30.02 -15.51
N TYR A 104 16.15 -28.96 -14.81
CA TYR A 104 17.53 -28.52 -14.72
C TYR A 104 18.18 -29.10 -13.46
N ARG A 105 19.47 -29.40 -13.53
CA ARG A 105 20.25 -30.05 -12.48
C ARG A 105 21.55 -29.31 -12.29
N LEU A 106 21.93 -29.18 -11.03
CA LEU A 106 23.26 -28.78 -10.63
C LEU A 106 24.01 -30.05 -10.20
N GLN A 107 25.19 -30.28 -10.78
CA GLN A 107 26.04 -31.43 -10.46
C GLN A 107 27.39 -30.97 -9.91
N ASN A 108 27.88 -31.68 -8.90
CA ASN A 108 29.21 -31.45 -8.37
C ASN A 108 30.31 -32.08 -9.26
N ALA A 109 31.58 -31.91 -8.86
CA ALA A 109 32.74 -32.44 -9.59
C ALA A 109 32.75 -33.98 -9.76
N GLU A 110 32.04 -34.73 -8.92
CA GLU A 110 31.89 -36.19 -9.04
C GLU A 110 30.69 -36.60 -9.93
N GLY A 111 29.92 -35.64 -10.46
CA GLY A 111 28.73 -35.89 -11.27
C GLY A 111 27.47 -36.21 -10.45
N HIS A 112 27.51 -36.01 -9.13
CA HIS A 112 26.32 -36.18 -8.30
C HIS A 112 25.42 -34.95 -8.40
N VAL A 113 24.13 -35.17 -8.61
CA VAL A 113 23.11 -34.12 -8.60
C VAL A 113 22.97 -33.59 -7.17
N VAL A 114 23.36 -32.34 -6.95
CA VAL A 114 23.26 -31.67 -5.64
C VAL A 114 21.96 -30.92 -5.46
N ASP A 115 21.33 -30.48 -6.55
CA ASP A 115 20.00 -29.90 -6.56
C ASP A 115 19.38 -30.00 -7.97
N SER A 116 18.06 -29.84 -8.04
CA SER A 116 17.32 -29.78 -9.30
C SER A 116 16.14 -28.83 -9.23
N CYS A 117 15.81 -28.22 -10.36
CA CYS A 117 14.65 -27.36 -10.56
C CYS A 117 13.83 -27.86 -11.73
N LEU A 118 12.49 -27.76 -11.64
CA LEU A 118 11.59 -27.97 -12.76
C LEU A 118 11.12 -26.58 -13.23
N SER A 119 11.50 -26.17 -14.45
CA SER A 119 11.13 -24.86 -14.97
C SER A 119 9.62 -24.68 -15.04
N PHE A 120 9.19 -23.43 -14.86
CA PHE A 120 7.81 -23.03 -15.06
C PHE A 120 7.52 -22.88 -16.55
N THR A 121 6.23 -22.92 -16.84
CA THR A 121 5.65 -22.48 -18.11
C THR A 121 4.67 -21.37 -17.76
N ASP A 122 4.60 -20.30 -18.53
CA ASP A 122 3.73 -19.14 -18.28
C ASP A 122 4.18 -18.25 -17.10
N LEU A 123 5.49 -18.05 -16.95
CA LEU A 123 6.05 -17.01 -16.08
C LEU A 123 5.73 -15.62 -16.68
N PRO A 124 5.39 -14.60 -15.89
CA PRO A 124 5.35 -13.23 -16.40
C PRO A 124 6.74 -12.78 -16.86
N GLU A 125 6.84 -12.19 -18.06
CA GLU A 125 8.08 -11.62 -18.60
C GLU A 125 8.73 -10.66 -17.58
N GLY A 126 10.03 -10.81 -17.39
CA GLY A 126 10.84 -10.06 -16.44
C GLY A 126 10.78 -10.55 -15.01
N HIS A 127 9.95 -11.53 -14.67
CA HIS A 127 10.01 -12.17 -13.35
C HIS A 127 10.94 -13.37 -13.39
N SER A 128 11.44 -13.79 -12.22
CA SER A 128 12.22 -15.01 -12.06
C SER A 128 11.40 -16.07 -11.32
N MET A 129 11.87 -17.31 -11.38
CA MET A 129 11.47 -18.36 -10.46
C MET A 129 12.34 -18.24 -9.21
N GLU A 130 11.74 -18.21 -8.04
CA GLU A 130 12.43 -18.07 -6.76
C GLU A 130 11.96 -19.15 -5.78
N ARG A 131 12.88 -19.76 -5.00
CA ARG A 131 12.49 -20.60 -3.85
C ARG A 131 12.15 -19.76 -2.62
N ASP A 132 11.10 -20.13 -1.89
CA ASP A 132 10.77 -19.60 -0.57
C ASP A 132 11.60 -20.24 0.58
N ASP A 133 11.27 -19.88 1.83
CA ASP A 133 11.92 -20.41 3.03
C ASP A 133 11.74 -21.93 3.18
N GLU A 134 10.62 -22.46 2.68
CA GLU A 134 10.30 -23.88 2.63
C GLU A 134 10.94 -24.59 1.41
N GLY A 135 11.62 -23.87 0.53
CA GLY A 135 12.31 -24.38 -0.66
C GLY A 135 11.38 -24.63 -1.86
N ILE A 136 10.15 -24.12 -1.81
CA ILE A 136 9.14 -24.23 -2.85
C ILE A 136 9.34 -23.11 -3.87
N TRP A 137 9.39 -23.47 -5.16
CA TRP A 137 9.49 -22.50 -6.24
C TRP A 137 8.20 -21.68 -6.38
N GLN A 138 8.34 -20.37 -6.51
CA GLN A 138 7.30 -19.37 -6.70
C GLN A 138 7.75 -18.35 -7.75
N VAL A 139 6.82 -17.53 -8.25
CA VAL A 139 7.16 -16.39 -9.12
C VAL A 139 7.66 -15.24 -8.24
N SER A 140 8.74 -14.57 -8.64
CA SER A 140 9.27 -13.42 -7.92
C SER A 140 8.22 -12.33 -7.70
N LEU A 141 8.25 -11.67 -6.54
CA LEU A 141 7.41 -10.50 -6.25
C LEU A 141 8.01 -9.21 -6.83
N VAL A 142 9.25 -9.25 -7.31
CA VAL A 142 10.01 -8.13 -7.86
C VAL A 142 10.37 -8.41 -9.32
N ALA A 143 10.09 -7.47 -10.21
CA ALA A 143 10.53 -7.53 -11.61
C ALA A 143 12.06 -7.39 -11.69
N GLY A 144 12.70 -8.18 -12.54
CA GLY A 144 14.15 -8.39 -12.58
C GLY A 144 14.65 -9.49 -11.64
N GLY A 145 13.77 -10.00 -10.75
CA GLY A 145 14.16 -10.96 -9.72
C GLY A 145 14.98 -10.31 -8.60
N THR A 146 15.77 -11.12 -7.90
CA THR A 146 16.62 -10.73 -6.78
C THR A 146 18.08 -11.20 -6.93
N PRO A 147 18.74 -11.01 -8.09
CA PRO A 147 20.05 -11.58 -8.33
C PRO A 147 21.10 -11.08 -7.33
N GLY A 148 21.70 -12.01 -6.60
CA GLY A 148 22.68 -11.80 -5.53
C GLY A 148 22.08 -11.46 -4.16
N TYR A 149 20.76 -11.50 -4.01
CA TYR A 149 20.04 -11.22 -2.77
C TYR A 149 19.18 -12.40 -2.32
N ARG A 150 18.64 -12.25 -1.12
CA ARG A 150 17.61 -13.16 -0.64
C ARG A 150 16.32 -12.96 -1.45
N ASN A 151 15.78 -14.06 -1.96
CA ASN A 151 14.55 -14.11 -2.73
C ASN A 151 13.41 -13.28 -2.13
N SER A 152 12.71 -12.56 -3.01
CA SER A 152 11.56 -11.72 -2.70
C SER A 152 10.37 -12.49 -2.14
N VAL A 153 10.26 -13.79 -2.46
CA VAL A 153 9.20 -14.68 -1.93
C VAL A 153 9.50 -15.20 -0.52
N CYS A 154 10.70 -14.98 0.00
CA CYS A 154 11.07 -15.38 1.36
C CYS A 154 10.65 -14.32 2.41
N ARG A 155 10.37 -14.74 3.65
CA ARG A 155 10.01 -13.88 4.78
C ARG A 155 11.09 -12.85 5.10
N PRO A 156 10.83 -11.57 5.39
CA PRO A 156 11.88 -10.59 5.67
C PRO A 156 12.91 -11.06 6.71
N ASP A 157 14.17 -10.65 6.52
CA ASP A 157 15.24 -10.93 7.48
C ASP A 157 14.99 -10.22 8.81
N GLY A 158 15.02 -11.00 9.88
CA GLY A 158 14.64 -10.54 11.22
C GLY A 158 13.13 -10.58 11.47
N PRO A 159 12.66 -9.97 12.56
CA PRO A 159 11.24 -9.87 12.83
C PRO A 159 10.54 -8.84 11.94
N TYR A 160 9.31 -9.15 11.54
CA TYR A 160 8.45 -8.22 10.79
C TYR A 160 7.01 -8.32 11.29
N LEU A 161 6.62 -7.42 12.19
CA LEU A 161 5.26 -7.41 12.72
C LEU A 161 4.30 -6.65 11.80
N HIS A 162 3.26 -7.33 11.34
CA HIS A 162 2.20 -6.79 10.51
C HIS A 162 0.86 -6.82 11.26
N VAL A 163 0.12 -5.71 11.22
CA VAL A 163 -1.16 -5.57 11.91
C VAL A 163 -2.31 -5.63 10.92
N SER A 164 -3.31 -6.45 11.20
CA SER A 164 -4.52 -6.59 10.40
C SER A 164 -5.78 -6.39 11.25
N PHE A 165 -6.72 -5.60 10.75
CA PHE A 165 -8.01 -5.36 11.38
C PHE A 165 -9.07 -6.28 10.77
N HIS A 166 -9.95 -6.79 11.62
CA HIS A 166 -11.06 -7.67 11.27
C HIS A 166 -12.29 -7.25 12.04
N GLU A 167 -13.48 -7.56 11.49
CA GLU A 167 -14.77 -7.35 12.17
C GLU A 167 -14.93 -5.93 12.73
N ILE A 168 -14.48 -4.93 11.96
CA ILE A 168 -14.59 -3.53 12.37
C ILE A 168 -16.06 -3.13 12.35
N SER A 169 -16.56 -2.67 13.49
CA SER A 169 -17.88 -2.05 13.61
C SER A 169 -17.81 -0.72 14.31
N CYS A 170 -18.74 0.17 13.97
CA CYS A 170 -18.88 1.46 14.63
C CYS A 170 -20.36 1.72 14.94
N GLU A 171 -20.68 1.83 16.22
CA GLU A 171 -22.00 2.22 16.71
C GLU A 171 -21.93 3.64 17.27
N GLY A 172 -22.58 4.58 16.59
CA GLY A 172 -22.43 6.01 16.88
C GLY A 172 -21.00 6.49 16.61
N TYR A 173 -20.18 6.54 17.67
CA TYR A 173 -18.76 6.85 17.60
C TYR A 173 -17.88 5.83 18.33
N LEU A 174 -18.47 4.79 18.92
CA LEU A 174 -17.74 3.70 19.54
C LEU A 174 -17.31 2.74 18.43
N VAL A 175 -16.01 2.59 18.25
CA VAL A 175 -15.41 1.65 17.30
C VAL A 175 -14.97 0.42 18.08
N THR A 176 -15.25 -0.75 17.51
CA THR A 176 -14.75 -2.04 17.99
C THR A 176 -14.12 -2.80 16.83
N ALA A 177 -13.03 -3.50 17.09
CA ALA A 177 -12.35 -4.32 16.07
C ALA A 177 -11.60 -5.51 16.70
N HIS A 178 -11.41 -6.55 15.91
CA HIS A 178 -10.47 -7.63 16.17
C HIS A 178 -9.16 -7.36 15.43
N ILE A 179 -8.07 -7.26 16.16
CA ILE A 179 -6.73 -7.04 15.59
C ILE A 179 -5.92 -8.33 15.68
N THR A 180 -5.24 -8.67 14.59
CA THR A 180 -4.21 -9.71 14.56
C THR A 180 -2.86 -9.04 14.35
N VAL A 181 -1.89 -9.33 15.22
CA VAL A 181 -0.48 -8.99 15.02
C VAL A 181 0.24 -10.26 14.61
N LEU A 182 0.73 -10.30 13.37
CA LEU A 182 1.40 -11.46 12.77
C LEU A 182 2.88 -11.12 12.57
N ASN A 183 3.77 -11.99 13.05
CA ASN A 183 5.18 -11.89 12.68
C ASN A 183 5.41 -12.58 11.34
N ARG A 184 5.54 -11.80 10.26
CA ARG A 184 5.88 -12.28 8.92
C ARG A 184 7.38 -12.46 8.71
N GLY A 185 8.19 -12.10 9.70
CA GLY A 185 9.64 -12.25 9.65
C GLY A 185 10.09 -13.69 9.85
N ASN A 186 11.39 -13.91 9.78
CA ASN A 186 12.03 -15.22 9.98
C ASN A 186 12.66 -15.39 11.39
N VAL A 187 12.61 -14.35 12.24
CA VAL A 187 13.09 -14.39 13.64
C VAL A 187 11.99 -13.91 14.60
N SER A 188 12.04 -14.34 15.86
CA SER A 188 11.18 -13.83 16.95
C SER A 188 11.25 -12.29 17.08
N SER A 189 10.12 -11.66 17.38
CA SER A 189 10.05 -10.20 17.55
C SER A 189 10.71 -9.68 18.82
N GLY A 190 10.86 -10.53 19.85
CA GLY A 190 11.02 -10.05 21.22
C GLY A 190 9.78 -9.25 21.67
N GLU A 191 9.92 -8.49 22.76
CA GLU A 191 8.87 -7.59 23.25
C GLU A 191 8.50 -6.54 22.20
N TRP A 192 7.21 -6.23 22.12
CA TRP A 192 6.69 -5.29 21.14
C TRP A 192 5.55 -4.45 21.72
N GLU A 193 5.31 -3.31 21.09
CA GLU A 193 4.24 -2.37 21.43
C GLU A 193 3.47 -1.97 20.17
N LEU A 194 2.15 -1.88 20.25
CA LEU A 194 1.28 -1.40 19.19
C LEU A 194 0.50 -0.18 19.67
N PHE A 195 0.56 0.90 18.88
CA PHE A 195 -0.19 2.12 19.08
C PHE A 195 -1.13 2.37 17.91
N LEU A 196 -2.37 2.75 18.18
CA LEU A 196 -3.35 3.19 17.19
C LEU A 196 -3.59 4.68 17.36
N LYS A 197 -3.44 5.45 16.27
CA LYS A 197 -3.65 6.90 16.27
C LYS A 197 -4.53 7.31 15.10
N ASP A 198 -5.46 8.22 15.33
CA ASP A 198 -6.21 8.83 14.24
C ASP A 198 -5.31 9.80 13.47
N SER A 199 -5.20 9.65 12.14
CA SER A 199 -4.26 10.39 11.31
C SER A 199 -4.63 11.87 11.15
N ILE A 200 -5.89 12.23 11.39
CA ILE A 200 -6.42 13.58 11.19
C ILE A 200 -6.20 14.42 12.45
N THR A 201 -6.47 13.84 13.62
CA THR A 201 -6.37 14.51 14.91
C THR A 201 -5.05 14.26 15.64
N GLY A 202 -4.31 13.21 15.25
CA GLY A 202 -3.09 12.75 15.93
C GLY A 202 -3.36 12.07 17.29
N HIS A 203 -4.63 11.92 17.69
CA HIS A 203 -5.01 11.37 18.98
C HIS A 203 -4.75 9.86 19.02
N GLU A 204 -4.04 9.40 20.06
CA GLU A 204 -3.91 7.97 20.34
C GLU A 204 -5.22 7.43 20.89
N VAL A 205 -5.77 6.43 20.21
CA VAL A 205 -7.08 5.85 20.53
C VAL A 205 -6.98 4.54 21.27
N TRP A 206 -5.85 3.82 21.12
CA TRP A 206 -5.64 2.53 21.75
C TRP A 206 -4.15 2.14 21.71
N SER A 207 -3.67 1.43 22.72
CA SER A 207 -2.32 0.83 22.72
C SER A 207 -2.27 -0.46 23.53
N ILE A 208 -1.30 -1.31 23.18
CA ILE A 208 -0.99 -2.56 23.89
C ILE A 208 0.52 -2.84 23.76
N GLY A 209 1.07 -3.59 24.71
CA GLY A 209 2.37 -4.25 24.57
C GLY A 209 2.28 -5.68 25.06
N ASP A 210 3.07 -6.57 24.47
CA ASP A 210 3.09 -7.99 24.83
C ASP A 210 4.49 -8.59 24.65
N GLY A 211 4.64 -9.84 25.08
CA GLY A 211 5.83 -10.65 24.87
C GLY A 211 6.03 -11.07 23.42
N GLU A 212 7.01 -11.94 23.22
CA GLU A 212 7.46 -12.29 21.88
C GLU A 212 6.42 -12.98 20.99
N ILE A 213 6.52 -12.71 19.68
CA ILE A 213 5.82 -13.44 18.64
C ILE A 213 6.87 -14.18 17.80
N GLY A 214 6.84 -15.52 17.82
CA GLY A 214 7.69 -16.37 17.01
C GLY A 214 7.49 -16.14 15.50
N ALA A 215 8.47 -16.53 14.69
CA ALA A 215 8.40 -16.38 13.23
C ALA A 215 7.21 -17.16 12.65
N GLY A 216 6.29 -16.46 11.97
CA GLY A 216 5.05 -17.05 11.44
C GLY A 216 3.89 -17.14 12.45
N ASP A 217 4.13 -16.86 13.74
CA ASP A 217 3.08 -16.86 14.76
C ASP A 217 2.31 -15.54 14.79
N SER A 218 1.15 -15.57 15.46
CA SER A 218 0.32 -14.38 15.64
C SER A 218 -0.39 -14.36 16.99
N VAL A 219 -0.75 -13.15 17.41
CA VAL A 219 -1.58 -12.87 18.58
C VAL A 219 -2.79 -12.05 18.15
N LYS A 220 -3.88 -12.15 18.91
CA LYS A 220 -5.15 -11.51 18.60
C LYS A 220 -5.68 -10.72 19.78
N TYR A 221 -6.22 -9.54 19.51
CA TYR A 221 -6.82 -8.67 20.51
C TYR A 221 -8.20 -8.20 20.06
N PHE A 222 -9.10 -8.07 21.03
CA PHE A 222 -10.28 -7.25 20.88
C PHE A 222 -9.97 -5.85 21.38
N CYS A 223 -10.28 -4.84 20.59
CA CYS A 223 -10.05 -3.45 20.94
C CYS A 223 -11.31 -2.63 20.73
N SER A 224 -11.48 -1.61 21.57
CA SER A 224 -12.63 -0.72 21.57
C SER A 224 -12.16 0.69 21.92
N TRP A 225 -12.61 1.68 21.17
CA TRP A 225 -12.26 3.08 21.42
C TRP A 225 -13.34 4.04 20.90
N ASP A 226 -13.38 5.24 21.48
CA ASP A 226 -14.18 6.33 20.96
C ASP A 226 -13.45 7.00 19.79
N SER A 227 -14.07 7.06 18.61
CA SER A 227 -13.52 7.81 17.49
C SER A 227 -13.39 9.29 17.84
N PRO A 228 -12.24 9.94 17.59
CA PRO A 228 -12.06 11.37 17.88
C PRO A 228 -12.89 12.28 16.95
N LEU A 229 -13.37 11.75 15.81
CA LEU A 229 -14.16 12.47 14.81
C LEU A 229 -15.25 11.60 14.17
N TYR A 230 -16.25 12.24 13.58
CA TYR A 230 -17.25 11.56 12.73
C TYR A 230 -16.84 11.60 11.25
N GLY A 231 -17.41 10.73 10.43
CA GLY A 231 -17.07 10.60 9.01
C GLY A 231 -15.99 9.53 8.80
N TYR A 232 -15.25 9.60 7.71
CA TYR A 232 -14.13 8.69 7.54
C TYR A 232 -12.97 9.08 8.48
N SER A 233 -12.72 8.24 9.48
CA SER A 233 -11.50 8.27 10.29
C SER A 233 -10.47 7.34 9.65
N LYS A 234 -9.19 7.73 9.67
CA LYS A 234 -8.08 6.88 9.24
C LYS A 234 -7.20 6.59 10.45
N ILE A 235 -7.21 5.35 10.90
CA ILE A 235 -6.41 4.89 12.03
C ILE A 235 -5.06 4.41 11.52
N MET A 236 -4.00 5.12 11.89
CA MET A 236 -2.63 4.66 11.71
C MET A 236 -2.28 3.71 12.84
N TRP A 237 -1.66 2.57 12.51
CA TRP A 237 -1.04 1.69 13.48
C TRP A 237 0.48 1.81 13.43
N TYR A 238 1.11 1.72 14.59
CA TYR A 238 2.55 1.77 14.79
C TYR A 238 2.94 0.57 15.66
N CYS A 239 3.62 -0.42 15.08
CA CYS A 239 4.05 -1.62 15.77
C CYS A 239 5.57 -1.58 15.96
N ARG A 240 6.02 -1.34 17.18
CA ARG A 240 7.43 -1.22 17.57
C ARG A 240 7.94 -2.52 18.14
N TYR A 241 9.16 -2.91 17.78
CA TYR A 241 9.85 -4.08 18.31
C TYR A 241 11.36 -3.88 18.18
N GLY A 242 12.08 -3.95 19.30
CA GLY A 242 13.49 -3.55 19.36
C GLY A 242 13.71 -2.11 18.88
N ILE A 243 14.51 -1.93 17.84
CA ILE A 243 14.76 -0.62 17.19
C ILE A 243 13.90 -0.36 15.95
N ALA A 244 13.07 -1.34 15.56
CA ALA A 244 12.25 -1.27 14.36
C ALA A 244 10.83 -0.79 14.69
N GLU A 245 10.19 -0.15 13.71
CA GLU A 245 8.78 0.23 13.76
C GLU A 245 8.17 -0.02 12.39
N ASN A 246 7.15 -0.87 12.34
CA ASN A 246 6.30 -1.02 11.18
C ASN A 246 5.05 -0.16 11.35
N THR A 247 4.55 0.36 10.24
CA THR A 247 3.33 1.18 10.25
C THR A 247 2.39 0.80 9.13
N GLY A 248 1.13 1.15 9.29
CA GLY A 248 0.11 1.05 8.25
C GLY A 248 -1.16 1.75 8.70
N SER A 249 -2.27 1.53 8.00
CA SER A 249 -3.50 2.25 8.31
C SER A 249 -4.76 1.48 7.94
N GLU A 250 -5.84 1.79 8.63
CA GLU A 250 -7.18 1.29 8.36
C GLU A 250 -8.18 2.46 8.26
N LYS A 251 -9.12 2.42 7.31
CA LYS A 251 -10.10 3.49 7.11
C LYS A 251 -11.44 3.07 7.67
N ILE A 252 -11.91 3.79 8.68
CA ILE A 252 -13.09 3.43 9.46
C ILE A 252 -14.23 4.43 9.17
N PRO A 253 -15.37 3.98 8.61
CA PRO A 253 -16.54 4.83 8.43
C PRO A 253 -17.25 5.03 9.77
N VAL A 254 -17.11 6.22 10.36
CA VAL A 254 -17.83 6.62 11.58
C VAL A 254 -19.13 7.31 11.15
N PRO A 255 -20.31 6.78 11.53
CA PRO A 255 -21.59 7.37 11.17
C PRO A 255 -21.66 8.86 11.49
N LEU A 256 -22.05 9.67 10.50
CA LEU A 256 -22.33 11.08 10.75
C LEU A 256 -23.59 11.22 11.63
N PRO A 257 -23.57 12.09 12.66
CA PRO A 257 -24.74 12.31 13.50
C PRO A 257 -25.83 13.01 12.68
N THR A 258 -27.05 12.44 12.70
CA THR A 258 -28.24 13.15 12.21
C THR A 258 -28.60 14.25 13.20
N ASP A 259 -29.25 15.32 12.73
CA ASP A 259 -29.68 16.45 13.58
C ASP A 259 -28.51 17.15 14.30
N SER A 260 -27.35 17.21 13.65
CA SER A 260 -26.17 17.93 14.18
C SER A 260 -25.32 18.56 13.09
N LEU A 261 -25.72 18.43 11.83
CA LEU A 261 -25.02 18.93 10.65
C LEU A 261 -26.03 19.73 9.85
N TYR A 262 -25.77 21.02 9.64
CA TYR A 262 -26.74 21.95 9.08
C TYR A 262 -26.16 22.80 7.96
N ILE A 263 -27.00 23.14 6.99
CA ILE A 263 -26.84 24.27 6.09
C ILE A 263 -27.44 25.49 6.80
N THR A 264 -26.60 26.47 7.09
CA THR A 264 -26.98 27.67 7.86
C THR A 264 -27.22 28.88 6.99
N GLU A 265 -26.49 29.00 5.88
CA GLU A 265 -26.56 30.12 4.97
C GLU A 265 -26.21 29.69 3.54
N PHE A 266 -26.74 30.38 2.53
CA PHE A 266 -26.28 30.24 1.14
C PHE A 266 -26.52 31.53 0.35
N CYS A 267 -25.69 31.81 -0.65
CA CYS A 267 -25.88 32.94 -1.56
C CYS A 267 -26.00 32.44 -3.01
N PRO A 268 -27.21 32.44 -3.60
CA PRO A 268 -27.42 32.08 -5.01
C PRO A 268 -27.24 33.27 -5.96
N LEU A 269 -27.29 34.52 -5.44
CA LEU A 269 -27.26 35.75 -6.24
C LEU A 269 -26.11 36.67 -5.79
N PRO A 270 -24.85 36.32 -6.09
CA PRO A 270 -23.70 37.17 -5.78
C PRO A 270 -23.79 38.55 -6.46
N ALA A 271 -23.21 39.59 -5.86
CA ALA A 271 -23.16 40.96 -6.40
C ALA A 271 -21.99 41.74 -5.76
N ASP A 272 -21.92 43.06 -5.95
CA ASP A 272 -20.87 43.90 -5.36
C ASP A 272 -20.69 43.61 -3.86
N GLY A 273 -19.52 43.05 -3.49
CA GLY A 273 -19.19 42.64 -2.12
C GLY A 273 -19.30 41.13 -1.83
N ILE A 274 -19.79 40.31 -2.77
CA ILE A 274 -19.80 38.84 -2.75
C ILE A 274 -19.50 38.34 -4.17
N SER A 275 -18.31 37.79 -4.38
CA SER A 275 -17.73 37.46 -5.69
C SER A 275 -18.27 36.18 -6.32
N CYS A 276 -18.82 35.25 -5.54
CA CYS A 276 -19.37 34.00 -6.07
C CYS A 276 -20.41 33.37 -5.15
N GLU A 277 -21.06 32.31 -5.66
CA GLU A 277 -22.00 31.52 -4.87
C GLU A 277 -21.29 30.82 -3.70
N TYR A 278 -22.01 30.64 -2.59
CA TYR A 278 -21.51 29.88 -1.45
C TYR A 278 -22.62 29.21 -0.65
N ILE A 279 -22.20 28.25 0.16
CA ILE A 279 -23.03 27.53 1.12
C ILE A 279 -22.25 27.40 2.42
N GLU A 280 -22.86 27.81 3.53
CA GLU A 280 -22.33 27.69 4.88
C GLU A 280 -22.85 26.42 5.55
N PHE A 281 -21.93 25.71 6.19
CA PHE A 281 -22.17 24.46 6.89
C PHE A 281 -21.78 24.58 8.36
N TYR A 282 -22.66 24.09 9.23
CA TYR A 282 -22.47 24.06 10.67
C TYR A 282 -22.44 22.64 11.22
N ASN A 283 -21.48 22.38 12.11
CA ASN A 283 -21.46 21.16 12.92
C ASN A 283 -21.80 21.50 14.37
N ALA A 284 -23.04 21.17 14.78
CA ALA A 284 -23.52 21.29 16.15
C ALA A 284 -23.12 20.09 17.04
N SER A 285 -22.45 19.08 16.48
CA SER A 285 -22.01 17.93 17.26
C SER A 285 -20.79 18.29 18.14
N ARG A 286 -20.55 17.44 19.14
CA ARG A 286 -19.43 17.61 20.10
C ARG A 286 -18.08 17.13 19.58
N ARG A 287 -18.02 16.59 18.35
CA ARG A 287 -16.79 16.10 17.71
C ARG A 287 -16.61 16.75 16.34
N PRO A 288 -15.37 16.95 15.87
CA PRO A 288 -15.14 17.33 14.49
C PRO A 288 -15.71 16.28 13.52
N VAL A 289 -16.02 16.71 12.31
CA VAL A 289 -16.61 15.86 11.26
C VAL A 289 -15.71 15.95 10.02
N ASN A 290 -15.20 14.82 9.55
CA ASN A 290 -14.56 14.75 8.24
C ASN A 290 -15.63 14.62 7.14
N LEU A 291 -15.64 15.59 6.23
CA LEU A 291 -16.57 15.70 5.11
C LEU A 291 -16.19 14.83 3.91
N ALA A 292 -15.08 14.08 3.96
CA ALA A 292 -14.69 13.16 2.92
C ALA A 292 -15.84 12.22 2.51
N GLY A 293 -16.14 12.16 1.21
CA GLY A 293 -17.22 11.34 0.66
C GLY A 293 -18.63 11.90 0.83
N THR A 294 -18.82 13.06 1.46
CA THR A 294 -20.12 13.75 1.46
C THR A 294 -20.42 14.39 0.09
N THR A 295 -21.70 14.54 -0.23
CA THR A 295 -22.14 15.09 -1.50
C THR A 295 -23.19 16.16 -1.34
N ILE A 296 -23.26 17.05 -2.32
CA ILE A 296 -24.31 18.05 -2.45
C ILE A 296 -25.09 17.80 -3.74
N SER A 297 -26.41 17.88 -3.68
CA SER A 297 -27.27 17.67 -4.84
C SER A 297 -28.26 18.81 -5.01
N ASP A 298 -28.55 19.12 -6.27
CA ASP A 298 -29.61 20.02 -6.70
C ASP A 298 -30.72 19.22 -7.41
N LEU A 299 -31.65 19.90 -8.09
CA LEU A 299 -32.73 19.25 -8.84
C LEU A 299 -32.27 18.49 -10.10
N THR A 300 -31.02 18.66 -10.52
CA THR A 300 -30.47 18.17 -11.79
C THR A 300 -29.30 17.20 -11.61
N GLY A 301 -28.64 17.15 -10.45
CA GLY A 301 -27.54 16.22 -10.21
C GLY A 301 -26.89 16.31 -8.82
N THR A 302 -25.82 15.55 -8.65
CA THR A 302 -25.04 15.41 -7.41
C THR A 302 -23.56 15.68 -7.69
N ALA A 303 -22.88 16.39 -6.79
CA ALA A 303 -21.43 16.59 -6.79
C ALA A 303 -20.81 16.22 -5.44
N ARG A 304 -19.52 15.88 -5.43
CA ARG A 304 -18.75 15.69 -4.20
C ARG A 304 -18.36 17.04 -3.59
N LEU A 305 -18.42 17.14 -2.27
CA LEU A 305 -18.01 18.36 -1.56
C LEU A 305 -16.49 18.47 -1.36
N THR A 306 -15.79 17.34 -1.37
CA THR A 306 -14.32 17.26 -1.25
C THR A 306 -13.81 15.93 -1.82
N ASP A 307 -12.60 15.93 -2.38
CA ASP A 307 -11.88 14.71 -2.79
C ASP A 307 -10.82 14.27 -1.75
N THR A 308 -10.54 15.11 -0.76
CA THR A 308 -9.59 14.86 0.32
C THR A 308 -10.26 14.95 1.69
N ASP A 309 -9.52 14.65 2.75
CA ASP A 309 -9.99 14.89 4.11
C ASP A 309 -10.22 16.39 4.33
N TYR A 310 -11.42 16.73 4.80
CA TYR A 310 -11.79 18.10 5.11
C TYR A 310 -12.61 18.15 6.40
N VAL A 311 -12.08 18.83 7.41
CA VAL A 311 -12.64 18.79 8.77
C VAL A 311 -13.51 20.01 9.04
N LEU A 312 -14.81 19.74 9.25
CA LEU A 312 -15.76 20.66 9.85
C LEU A 312 -15.63 20.58 11.38
N PRO A 313 -15.11 21.63 12.06
CA PRO A 313 -14.80 21.58 13.49
C PRO A 313 -16.04 21.38 14.35
N LYS A 314 -15.87 20.84 15.56
CA LYS A 314 -16.96 20.74 16.55
C LYS A 314 -17.50 22.13 16.87
N LEU A 315 -18.82 22.25 16.99
CA LEU A 315 -19.51 23.51 17.29
C LEU A 315 -19.05 24.68 16.41
N GLY A 316 -18.75 24.43 15.13
CA GLY A 316 -18.15 25.43 14.25
C GLY A 316 -18.61 25.36 12.80
N LEU A 317 -18.30 26.44 12.08
CA LEU A 317 -18.76 26.74 10.72
C LEU A 317 -17.63 26.59 9.68
N ARG A 318 -18.00 26.26 8.45
CA ARG A 318 -17.16 26.32 7.24
C ARG A 318 -18.01 26.74 6.05
N VAL A 319 -17.36 27.35 5.05
CA VAL A 319 -18.04 27.82 3.83
C VAL A 319 -17.47 27.11 2.60
N ALA A 320 -18.35 26.46 1.83
CA ALA A 320 -18.03 25.99 0.49
C ALA A 320 -18.34 27.11 -0.50
N ALA A 321 -17.42 27.40 -1.42
CA ALA A 321 -17.62 28.44 -2.43
C ALA A 321 -17.37 27.92 -3.84
N GLU A 322 -18.07 28.50 -4.81
CA GLU A 322 -17.87 28.21 -6.24
C GLU A 322 -16.44 28.54 -6.70
N CYS A 323 -15.89 29.65 -6.21
CA CYS A 323 -14.55 30.10 -6.58
C CYS A 323 -13.76 30.65 -5.36
N PRO A 324 -12.42 30.71 -5.45
CA PRO A 324 -11.56 31.14 -4.33
C PRO A 324 -11.68 32.63 -3.99
N ASP A 325 -12.29 33.44 -4.85
CA ASP A 325 -12.34 34.91 -4.69
C ASP A 325 -13.17 35.33 -3.48
N LEU A 326 -14.10 34.49 -3.02
CA LEU A 326 -14.91 34.72 -1.80
C LEU A 326 -14.06 35.00 -0.55
N ARG A 327 -12.82 34.48 -0.53
CA ARG A 327 -11.86 34.75 0.56
C ARG A 327 -11.51 36.23 0.71
N GLN A 328 -11.62 37.01 -0.36
CA GLN A 328 -11.28 38.43 -0.39
C GLN A 328 -12.46 39.32 -0.01
N ASP A 329 -13.69 38.84 -0.20
CA ASP A 329 -14.91 39.60 0.05
C ASP A 329 -15.20 39.79 1.53
N MET A 330 -14.87 38.77 2.31
CA MET A 330 -15.29 38.72 3.70
C MET A 330 -14.22 39.33 4.62
N GLN A 331 -14.58 40.47 5.19
CA GLN A 331 -13.75 41.21 6.13
C GLN A 331 -13.81 40.56 7.52
N SER A 332 -12.71 39.93 7.94
CA SER A 332 -12.31 39.58 9.32
C SER A 332 -13.40 39.19 10.36
N PRO A 333 -13.27 38.04 11.05
CA PRO A 333 -12.13 37.12 11.05
C PRO A 333 -12.17 36.10 9.90
N PRO A 334 -11.04 35.48 9.54
CA PRO A 334 -10.98 34.49 8.48
C PRO A 334 -11.85 33.27 8.85
N PHE A 335 -12.97 33.12 8.16
CA PHE A 335 -13.71 31.87 8.05
C PHE A 335 -13.02 31.03 6.96
N PHE A 336 -12.99 29.72 7.17
CA PHE A 336 -12.30 28.82 6.25
C PHE A 336 -13.20 28.56 5.05
N VAL A 337 -12.81 29.14 3.90
CA VAL A 337 -13.41 28.86 2.58
C VAL A 337 -12.70 27.70 1.91
N TRP A 338 -13.46 26.66 1.58
CA TRP A 338 -12.99 25.58 0.70
C TRP A 338 -13.72 25.59 -0.63
N ILE A 339 -13.04 25.10 -1.66
CA ILE A 339 -13.56 25.02 -3.02
C ILE A 339 -13.82 23.55 -3.31
N PRO A 340 -15.08 23.12 -3.46
CA PRO A 340 -15.40 21.76 -3.89
C PRO A 340 -14.79 21.44 -5.26
N PRO A 341 -14.44 20.17 -5.52
CA PRO A 341 -13.88 19.75 -6.82
C PRO A 341 -14.87 19.93 -7.97
N GLN A 342 -16.17 19.95 -7.66
CA GLN A 342 -17.24 20.26 -8.59
C GLN A 342 -18.31 21.09 -7.86
N TRP A 343 -18.72 22.20 -8.47
CA TRP A 343 -19.78 23.05 -7.95
C TRP A 343 -21.13 22.71 -8.60
N ARG A 344 -22.21 22.84 -7.81
CA ARG A 344 -23.59 22.75 -8.28
C ARG A 344 -24.19 24.15 -8.19
N SER A 345 -24.31 24.81 -9.34
CA SER A 345 -24.77 26.20 -9.38
C SER A 345 -26.16 26.35 -8.77
N LEU A 346 -26.33 27.37 -7.94
CA LEU A 346 -27.55 27.64 -7.19
C LEU A 346 -28.50 28.47 -8.05
N ASN A 347 -29.61 27.89 -8.51
CA ASN A 347 -30.51 28.59 -9.44
C ASN A 347 -31.24 29.81 -8.83
N ASN A 348 -31.17 30.95 -9.52
CA ASN A 348 -31.82 32.23 -9.12
C ASN A 348 -33.35 32.19 -9.12
N GLY A 349 -33.98 31.24 -9.82
CA GLY A 349 -35.44 31.06 -9.85
C GLY A 349 -35.98 30.18 -8.72
N GLY A 350 -35.10 29.56 -7.95
CA GLY A 350 -35.41 28.52 -6.98
C GLY A 350 -34.71 27.21 -7.30
N ASP A 351 -34.25 26.52 -6.26
CA ASP A 351 -33.55 25.25 -6.34
C ASP A 351 -33.73 24.41 -5.07
N ALA A 352 -33.09 23.25 -5.04
CA ALA A 352 -32.86 22.46 -3.83
C ALA A 352 -31.37 22.39 -3.52
N ILE A 353 -31.04 22.41 -2.24
CA ILE A 353 -29.71 22.07 -1.74
C ILE A 353 -29.91 20.86 -0.83
N VAL A 354 -29.34 19.73 -1.21
CA VAL A 354 -29.45 18.47 -0.45
C VAL A 354 -28.06 17.95 -0.12
N TRP A 355 -27.68 18.04 1.15
CA TRP A 355 -26.41 17.55 1.66
C TRP A 355 -26.56 16.11 2.15
N ARG A 356 -25.72 15.20 1.66
CA ARG A 356 -25.76 13.78 1.97
C ARG A 356 -24.44 13.26 2.49
N ASP A 357 -24.52 12.25 3.34
CA ASP A 357 -23.35 11.50 3.80
C ASP A 357 -22.82 10.53 2.73
N PHE A 358 -21.71 9.87 3.05
CA PHE A 358 -21.06 8.89 2.18
C PHE A 358 -21.89 7.62 1.92
N LYS A 359 -23.02 7.43 2.60
CA LYS A 359 -24.01 6.36 2.35
C LYS A 359 -25.27 6.89 1.61
N GLY A 360 -25.30 8.17 1.25
CA GLY A 360 -26.41 8.81 0.55
C GLY A 360 -27.56 9.26 1.45
N ARG A 361 -27.44 9.10 2.78
CA ARG A 361 -28.46 9.59 3.73
C ARG A 361 -28.39 11.11 3.79
N VAL A 362 -29.57 11.74 3.80
CA VAL A 362 -29.68 13.21 3.93
C VAL A 362 -29.21 13.63 5.31
N LEU A 363 -28.23 14.54 5.34
CA LEU A 363 -27.75 15.20 6.54
C LEU A 363 -28.59 16.43 6.83
N ASP A 364 -28.78 17.26 5.78
CA ASP A 364 -29.67 18.41 5.80
C ASP A 364 -30.12 18.75 4.38
N SER A 365 -31.23 19.47 4.26
CA SER A 365 -31.70 19.94 2.97
C SER A 365 -32.62 21.14 3.09
N LEU A 366 -32.63 21.96 2.04
CA LEU A 366 -33.60 23.03 1.87
C LEU A 366 -34.04 23.11 0.41
N ARG A 367 -35.22 23.67 0.20
CA ARG A 367 -35.72 24.05 -1.12
C ARG A 367 -36.17 25.50 -1.08
N TYR A 368 -35.59 26.33 -1.94
CA TYR A 368 -35.90 27.74 -2.02
C TYR A 368 -36.56 28.07 -3.37
N THR A 369 -37.27 29.19 -3.40
CA THR A 369 -38.02 29.65 -4.57
C THR A 369 -37.83 31.14 -4.75
N SER A 370 -38.16 31.66 -5.93
CA SER A 370 -38.18 33.10 -6.19
C SER A 370 -39.06 33.93 -5.24
N SER A 371 -39.94 33.29 -4.47
CA SER A 371 -40.76 33.94 -3.44
C SER A 371 -40.04 34.21 -2.12
N TRP A 372 -38.77 33.80 -1.96
CA TRP A 372 -37.96 34.02 -0.74
C TRP A 372 -37.32 35.42 -0.67
N ASP A 373 -37.78 36.36 -1.50
CA ASP A 373 -37.27 37.75 -1.58
C ASP A 373 -35.74 37.84 -1.63
N MET A 374 -35.14 37.04 -2.53
CA MET A 374 -33.69 36.98 -2.67
C MET A 374 -33.15 38.33 -3.20
N GLN A 375 -32.21 38.92 -2.47
CA GLN A 375 -31.57 40.17 -2.85
C GLN A 375 -30.16 39.91 -3.38
N SER A 376 -29.81 40.58 -4.49
CA SER A 376 -28.47 40.48 -5.07
C SER A 376 -27.43 40.97 -4.06
N GLY A 377 -26.37 40.18 -3.83
CA GLY A 377 -25.29 40.52 -2.91
C GLY A 377 -25.57 40.21 -1.44
N PHE A 378 -26.63 39.43 -1.14
CA PHE A 378 -26.97 39.01 0.23
C PHE A 378 -27.10 37.49 0.31
N GLY A 379 -26.59 36.92 1.40
CA GLY A 379 -26.84 35.53 1.78
C GLY A 379 -28.25 35.35 2.36
N LEU A 380 -28.83 34.17 2.15
CA LEU A 380 -30.06 33.74 2.80
C LEU A 380 -29.72 32.92 4.04
N GLU A 381 -30.03 33.47 5.21
CA GLU A 381 -29.78 32.84 6.51
C GLU A 381 -30.96 31.99 6.98
N ARG A 382 -30.66 30.83 7.55
CA ARG A 382 -31.65 29.94 8.15
C ARG A 382 -32.03 30.42 9.54
N ARG A 383 -33.30 30.81 9.73
CA ARG A 383 -33.80 31.42 10.96
C ARG A 383 -33.79 30.54 12.22
N PHE A 384 -33.90 29.22 12.08
CA PHE A 384 -33.91 28.26 13.19
C PHE A 384 -33.22 26.95 12.79
N LEU A 385 -32.42 26.39 13.70
CA LEU A 385 -31.72 25.11 13.58
C LEU A 385 -32.43 24.00 14.36
#